data_AF-A0A415X8L5-F1
#
_entry.id   AF-A0A415X8L5-F1
#
_cell.length_a   1.000
_cell.length_b   1.000
_cell.length_c   1.000
_cell.angle_alpha   90.00
_cell.angle_beta   90.00
_cell.angle_gamma   90.00
#
_symmetry.space_group_name_H-M   'P 1'
#
loop_
_entity.id
_entity.type
_entity.pdbx_description
1 polymer ?
#
loop_
_entity_poly.entity_id
_entity_poly.type
_entity_poly.pdbx_seq_one_letter_code
_entity_poly.pdbx_strand_id
1 'polypeptide(L)'
;MKEKLVKANYNIRQFIMMLAFVDLATFVTNYRGWVRSYNTTMLALSYEYGFTSRSLLGTIYHILDAVIPVDMMQYQNALVFANVVTVLFIVFLLFFSYHVLKKSDMENGMVTKAEQYILLTFHIAMVATFTYAYNFLRVDFCMVWMMLLGFMALMNEKTEWLSLPFAALGIMFHQGFVLMYFNVILVIQFYYMMTRKNKKNTILFFLTFLIGSGMFLWFELFSRTNGNDIFETVLRDATNVSYQGIYHTTLLYHEVLGIDVSGAETDFVYMNHVQLVLYLLILLPAIVVLARAFVRIIKKADDLFAKLKYLAVAVGSLTILPDMLLKVDYGRWILAVVTYYLLIILAMLILRDPLVTEETKVVVDRVKKHPAWLVYFTLVVLTVPYMDVDIDMLVKGLQRFMQSKGILFY
;
A
#
# COMPACT_ATOMS: atom_id res chain seq x y z
N MET A 1 4.60 -28.44 -26.97
CA MET A 1 4.91 -27.99 -25.58
C MET A 1 5.91 -26.84 -25.55
N LYS A 2 7.08 -26.96 -26.20
CA LYS A 2 8.11 -25.90 -26.28
C LYS A 2 7.60 -24.58 -26.90
N GLU A 3 6.80 -24.66 -27.96
CA GLU A 3 6.25 -23.51 -28.69
C GLU A 3 5.17 -22.74 -27.90
N LYS A 4 4.34 -23.45 -27.12
CA LYS A 4 3.33 -22.84 -26.22
C LYS A 4 3.99 -22.08 -25.06
N LEU A 5 5.04 -22.65 -24.48
CA LEU A 5 5.88 -21.99 -23.46
C LEU A 5 6.58 -20.73 -24.01
N VAL A 6 7.10 -20.79 -25.24
CA VAL A 6 7.74 -19.63 -25.89
C VAL A 6 6.73 -18.50 -26.13
N LYS A 7 5.51 -18.81 -26.58
CA LYS A 7 4.46 -17.81 -26.86
C LYS A 7 3.91 -17.15 -25.59
N ALA A 8 3.74 -17.91 -24.49
CA ALA A 8 3.29 -17.36 -23.21
C ALA A 8 4.33 -16.40 -22.60
N ASN A 9 5.62 -16.79 -22.63
CA ASN A 9 6.72 -15.94 -22.15
C ASN A 9 6.87 -14.65 -22.97
N TYR A 10 6.59 -14.71 -24.27
CA TYR A 10 6.60 -13.54 -25.16
C TYR A 10 5.49 -12.54 -24.79
N ASN A 11 4.27 -13.01 -24.55
CA ASN A 11 3.14 -12.15 -24.16
C ASN A 11 3.37 -11.47 -22.79
N ILE A 12 3.97 -12.19 -21.82
CA ILE A 12 4.33 -11.61 -20.52
C ILE A 12 5.36 -10.49 -20.72
N ARG A 13 6.44 -10.73 -21.47
CA ARG A 13 7.47 -9.71 -21.72
C ARG A 13 6.91 -8.47 -22.40
N GLN A 14 6.03 -8.63 -23.40
CA GLN A 14 5.35 -7.51 -24.04
C GLN A 14 4.53 -6.69 -23.05
N PHE A 15 3.77 -7.35 -22.18
CA PHE A 15 2.99 -6.69 -21.15
C PHE A 15 3.89 -5.95 -20.14
N ILE A 16 5.01 -6.54 -19.72
CA ILE A 16 5.97 -5.87 -18.83
C ILE A 16 6.63 -4.65 -19.49
N MET A 17 6.96 -4.71 -20.79
CA MET A 17 7.45 -3.54 -21.53
C MET A 17 6.39 -2.44 -21.61
N MET A 18 5.13 -2.80 -21.81
CA MET A 18 4.02 -1.84 -21.77
C MET A 18 3.89 -1.22 -20.37
N LEU A 19 3.98 -2.01 -19.29
CA LEU A 19 3.98 -1.47 -17.92
C LEU A 19 5.15 -0.52 -17.70
N ALA A 20 6.36 -0.86 -18.13
CA ALA A 20 7.52 0.03 -18.00
C ALA A 20 7.31 1.37 -18.71
N PHE A 21 6.67 1.37 -19.88
CA PHE A 21 6.29 2.61 -20.57
C PHE A 21 5.22 3.41 -19.80
N VAL A 22 4.20 2.73 -19.28
CA VAL A 22 3.15 3.36 -18.46
C VAL A 22 3.73 3.95 -17.17
N ASP A 23 4.62 3.22 -16.50
CA ASP A 23 5.30 3.67 -15.28
C ASP A 23 6.16 4.90 -15.57
N LEU A 24 6.91 4.90 -16.67
CA LEU A 24 7.70 6.07 -17.09
C LEU A 24 6.81 7.28 -17.39
N ALA A 25 5.73 7.09 -18.15
CA ALA A 25 4.78 8.18 -18.44
C ALA A 25 4.11 8.71 -17.17
N THR A 26 3.75 7.82 -16.25
CA THR A 26 3.15 8.18 -14.95
C THR A 26 4.16 8.91 -14.06
N PHE A 27 5.41 8.48 -14.04
CA PHE A 27 6.50 9.15 -13.32
C PHE A 27 6.69 10.57 -13.86
N VAL A 28 6.84 10.75 -15.18
CA VAL A 28 7.08 12.05 -15.81
C VAL A 28 5.94 13.04 -15.55
N THR A 29 4.70 12.56 -15.46
CA THR A 29 3.52 13.42 -15.24
C THR A 29 3.32 13.83 -13.78
N ASN A 30 3.84 13.05 -12.82
CA ASN A 30 3.62 13.28 -11.39
C ASN A 30 4.84 13.80 -10.64
N TYR A 31 6.06 13.48 -11.09
CA TYR A 31 7.30 13.87 -10.44
C TYR A 31 7.47 15.40 -10.40
N ARG A 32 7.77 15.94 -9.21
CA ARG A 32 7.91 17.38 -8.98
C ARG A 32 9.32 17.84 -8.63
N GLY A 33 10.27 16.92 -8.42
CA GLY A 33 11.67 17.29 -8.16
C GLY A 33 12.00 17.78 -6.75
N TRP A 34 11.15 17.51 -5.76
CA TRP A 34 11.40 17.89 -4.37
C TRP A 34 10.75 16.92 -3.40
N VAL A 35 11.34 16.79 -2.20
CA VAL A 35 10.82 15.97 -1.09
C VAL A 35 10.29 16.91 -0.02
N ARG A 36 9.09 16.62 0.50
CA ARG A 36 8.48 17.42 1.57
C ARG A 36 9.23 17.30 2.90
N SER A 37 9.06 18.33 3.74
CA SER A 37 9.61 18.38 5.10
C SER A 37 9.21 17.16 5.92
N TYR A 38 7.97 16.69 5.81
CA TYR A 38 7.52 15.47 6.49
C TYR A 38 8.41 14.27 6.15
N ASN A 39 8.60 13.97 4.84
CA ASN A 39 9.31 12.78 4.39
C ASN A 39 10.83 12.87 4.61
N THR A 40 11.40 14.08 4.58
CA THR A 40 12.82 14.30 4.93
C THR A 40 13.07 14.24 6.42
N THR A 41 12.18 14.80 7.25
CA THR A 41 12.26 14.71 8.72
C THR A 41 12.30 13.26 9.21
N MET A 42 11.60 12.35 8.52
CA MET A 42 11.64 10.93 8.84
C MET A 42 13.02 10.29 8.70
N LEU A 43 13.91 10.85 7.88
CA LEU A 43 15.27 10.31 7.69
C LEU A 43 16.15 10.52 8.91
N ALA A 44 15.81 11.48 9.78
CA ALA A 44 16.53 11.73 11.03
C ALA A 44 16.12 10.76 12.16
N LEU A 45 15.06 9.96 11.97
CA LEU A 45 14.62 8.96 12.93
C LEU A 45 15.42 7.67 12.73
N SER A 46 16.14 7.23 13.76
CA SER A 46 17.07 6.10 13.68
C SER A 46 16.96 5.20 14.91
N TYR A 47 17.18 3.90 14.72
CA TYR A 47 17.20 2.91 15.80
C TYR A 47 18.42 3.04 16.71
N GLU A 48 19.41 3.86 16.36
CA GLU A 48 20.50 4.22 17.27
C GLU A 48 19.97 4.94 18.54
N TYR A 49 18.81 5.59 18.43
CA TYR A 49 18.17 6.32 19.52
C TYR A 49 17.15 5.48 20.31
N GLY A 50 16.95 4.22 19.92
CA GLY A 50 16.01 3.29 20.54
C GLY A 50 15.08 2.63 19.52
N PHE A 51 14.42 1.53 19.91
CA PHE A 51 13.52 0.79 19.02
C PHE A 51 12.15 1.47 18.89
N THR A 52 12.11 2.55 18.11
CA THR A 52 10.98 3.47 17.97
C THR A 52 10.23 3.35 16.64
N SER A 53 8.99 3.85 16.58
CA SER A 53 8.19 3.79 15.34
C SER A 53 8.86 4.60 14.23
N ARG A 54 8.71 4.18 12.97
CA ARG A 54 9.18 4.92 11.78
C ARG A 54 10.69 5.03 11.56
N SER A 55 11.49 4.47 12.46
CA SER A 55 12.95 4.65 12.45
C SER A 55 13.71 3.72 11.49
N LEU A 56 13.10 2.67 10.92
CA LEU A 56 13.84 1.76 10.03
C LEU A 56 14.36 2.46 8.76
N LEU A 57 13.58 3.38 8.18
CA LEU A 57 14.00 4.10 6.97
C LEU A 57 15.21 5.00 7.27
N GLY A 58 15.15 5.81 8.33
CA GLY A 58 16.28 6.65 8.72
C GLY A 58 17.47 5.84 9.24
N THR A 59 17.26 4.69 9.88
CA THR A 59 18.36 3.76 10.23
C THR A 59 19.12 3.30 8.99
N ILE A 60 18.40 2.90 7.93
CA ILE A 60 19.04 2.54 6.65
C ILE A 60 19.79 3.74 6.07
N TYR A 61 19.19 4.94 6.16
CA TYR A 61 19.80 6.18 5.70
C TYR A 61 21.12 6.50 6.42
N HIS A 62 21.13 6.40 7.75
CA HIS A 62 22.31 6.65 8.60
C HIS A 62 23.40 5.60 8.37
N ILE A 63 23.03 4.33 8.14
CA ILE A 63 23.99 3.29 7.76
C ILE A 63 24.64 3.62 6.41
N LEU A 64 23.87 4.12 5.44
CA LEU A 64 24.41 4.52 4.14
C LEU A 64 25.33 5.75 4.27
N ASP A 65 24.95 6.73 5.08
CA ASP A 65 25.80 7.89 5.41
C ASP A 65 27.16 7.47 5.99
N ALA A 66 27.16 6.47 6.88
CA ALA A 66 28.38 5.97 7.50
C ALA A 66 29.31 5.19 6.54
N VAL A 67 28.78 4.67 5.43
CA VAL A 67 29.51 3.76 4.51
C VAL A 67 29.87 4.44 3.19
N ILE A 68 29.03 5.34 2.71
CA ILE A 68 29.23 6.03 1.43
C ILE A 68 30.08 7.28 1.68
N PRO A 69 31.09 7.58 0.85
CA PRO A 69 31.93 8.78 0.99
C PRO A 69 31.22 10.05 0.51
N VAL A 70 29.96 10.24 0.90
CA VAL A 70 29.09 11.37 0.57
C VAL A 70 28.30 11.71 1.82
N ASP A 71 28.31 12.99 2.22
CA ASP A 71 27.53 13.49 3.35
C ASP A 71 26.03 13.43 3.02
N MET A 72 25.37 12.36 3.45
CA MET A 72 23.95 12.16 3.24
C MET A 72 23.10 13.05 4.14
N MET A 73 23.66 13.69 5.18
CA MET A 73 22.95 14.60 6.06
C MET A 73 22.74 15.99 5.45
N GLN A 74 22.43 16.04 4.16
CA GLN A 74 22.09 17.24 3.41
C GLN A 74 20.86 17.00 2.52
N TYR A 75 19.98 18.00 2.40
CA TYR A 75 18.77 17.89 1.58
C TYR A 75 19.03 17.40 0.15
N GLN A 76 20.10 17.87 -0.50
CA GLN A 76 20.39 17.47 -1.89
C GLN A 76 20.65 15.97 -2.01
N ASN A 77 21.34 15.37 -1.03
CA ASN A 77 21.62 13.94 -1.02
C ASN A 77 20.40 13.13 -0.55
N ALA A 78 19.56 13.69 0.32
CA ALA A 78 18.24 13.13 0.63
C ALA A 78 17.34 13.06 -0.61
N LEU A 79 17.38 14.08 -1.48
CA LEU A 79 16.67 14.08 -2.76
C LEU A 79 17.24 13.06 -3.75
N VAL A 80 18.57 12.89 -3.81
CA VAL A 80 19.20 11.84 -4.63
C VAL A 80 18.78 10.46 -4.13
N PHE A 81 18.84 10.23 -2.82
CA PHE A 81 18.36 8.99 -2.20
C PHE A 81 16.88 8.72 -2.52
N ALA A 82 16.02 9.73 -2.40
CA ALA A 82 14.61 9.64 -2.77
C ALA A 82 14.40 9.12 -4.19
N ASN A 83 15.16 9.70 -5.14
CA ASN A 83 15.10 9.31 -6.55
C ASN A 83 15.60 7.88 -6.78
N VAL A 84 16.75 7.52 -6.22
CA VAL A 84 17.33 6.19 -6.36
C VAL A 84 16.35 5.14 -5.83
N VAL A 85 15.84 5.34 -4.61
CA VAL A 85 14.93 4.39 -3.99
C VAL A 85 13.59 4.30 -4.71
N THR A 86 13.07 5.41 -5.25
CA THR A 86 11.85 5.41 -6.08
C THR A 86 12.05 4.63 -7.38
N VAL A 87 13.20 4.79 -8.05
CA VAL A 87 13.53 4.01 -9.25
C VAL A 87 13.63 2.52 -8.92
N LEU A 88 14.30 2.17 -7.82
CA LEU A 88 14.38 0.79 -7.34
C LEU A 88 12.98 0.21 -7.04
N PHE A 89 12.09 1.00 -6.46
CA PHE A 89 10.71 0.61 -6.22
C PHE A 89 9.96 0.33 -7.53
N ILE A 90 10.06 1.21 -8.55
CA ILE A 90 9.42 1.00 -9.86
C ILE A 90 9.97 -0.26 -10.55
N VAL A 91 11.29 -0.45 -10.54
CA VAL A 91 11.93 -1.67 -11.08
C VAL A 91 11.43 -2.90 -10.32
N PHE A 92 11.28 -2.81 -9.01
CA PHE A 92 10.70 -3.88 -8.21
C PHE A 92 9.24 -4.18 -8.56
N LEU A 93 8.39 -3.17 -8.82
CA LEU A 93 7.02 -3.39 -9.28
C LEU A 93 6.98 -4.18 -10.59
N LEU A 94 7.86 -3.85 -11.54
CA LEU A 94 7.99 -4.58 -12.80
C LEU A 94 8.46 -6.04 -12.56
N PHE A 95 9.42 -6.23 -11.66
CA PHE A 95 9.88 -7.56 -11.26
C PHE A 95 8.77 -8.38 -10.58
N PHE A 96 8.03 -7.77 -9.66
CA PHE A 96 6.87 -8.35 -9.00
C PHE A 96 5.84 -8.82 -10.02
N SER A 97 5.43 -7.93 -10.93
CA SER A 97 4.47 -8.22 -12.00
C SER A 97 4.94 -9.36 -12.90
N TYR A 98 6.20 -9.36 -13.31
CA TYR A 98 6.78 -10.45 -14.08
C TYR A 98 6.71 -11.79 -13.33
N HIS A 99 7.09 -11.80 -12.06
CA HIS A 99 7.13 -13.01 -11.24
C HIS A 99 5.74 -13.59 -11.00
N VAL A 100 4.77 -12.72 -10.69
CA VAL A 100 3.37 -13.09 -10.49
C VAL A 100 2.76 -13.69 -11.76
N LEU A 101 2.95 -13.04 -12.91
CA LEU A 101 2.42 -13.54 -14.17
C LEU A 101 3.07 -14.86 -14.59
N LYS A 102 4.38 -15.02 -14.35
CA LYS A 102 5.08 -16.29 -14.62
C LYS A 102 4.57 -17.41 -13.71
N LYS A 103 4.33 -17.11 -12.43
CA LYS A 103 3.75 -18.08 -11.50
C LYS A 103 2.33 -18.46 -11.93
N SER A 104 1.52 -17.48 -12.32
CA SER A 104 0.20 -17.74 -12.88
C SER A 104 0.30 -18.61 -14.13
N ASP A 105 1.15 -18.31 -15.11
CA ASP A 105 1.30 -19.15 -16.31
C ASP A 105 1.74 -20.59 -15.98
N MET A 106 2.65 -20.77 -15.02
CA MET A 106 3.10 -22.08 -14.56
C MET A 106 1.99 -22.89 -13.90
N GLU A 107 1.23 -22.25 -13.01
CA GLU A 107 0.10 -22.90 -12.36
C GLU A 107 -1.02 -23.08 -13.39
N ASN A 108 -1.57 -21.98 -13.91
CA ASN A 108 -2.76 -21.82 -14.76
C ASN A 108 -2.63 -22.36 -16.19
N GLY A 109 -1.41 -22.48 -16.73
CA GLY A 109 -1.17 -22.79 -18.14
C GLY A 109 -1.52 -21.65 -19.11
N MET A 110 -1.95 -20.50 -18.59
CA MET A 110 -2.16 -19.25 -19.30
C MET A 110 -2.25 -18.06 -18.32
N VAL A 111 -1.79 -16.90 -18.76
CA VAL A 111 -2.08 -15.61 -18.13
C VAL A 111 -3.44 -15.09 -18.58
N THR A 112 -4.26 -14.65 -17.63
CA THR A 112 -5.57 -14.07 -17.91
C THR A 112 -5.49 -12.55 -18.13
N LYS A 113 -6.43 -12.01 -18.92
CA LYS A 113 -6.57 -10.55 -19.07
C LYS A 113 -6.93 -9.85 -17.76
N ALA A 114 -7.64 -10.54 -16.85
CA ALA A 114 -8.01 -9.98 -15.55
C ALA A 114 -6.76 -9.65 -14.72
N GLU A 115 -5.78 -10.57 -14.66
CA GLU A 115 -4.51 -10.34 -13.97
C GLU A 115 -3.74 -9.16 -14.58
N GLN A 116 -3.72 -9.06 -15.92
CA GLN A 116 -3.10 -7.92 -16.60
C GLN A 116 -3.79 -6.59 -16.27
N TYR A 117 -5.13 -6.53 -16.23
CA TYR A 117 -5.83 -5.31 -15.86
C TYR A 117 -5.63 -4.92 -14.39
N ILE A 118 -5.59 -5.92 -13.49
CA ILE A 118 -5.28 -5.69 -12.08
C ILE A 118 -3.88 -5.09 -11.93
N LEU A 119 -2.87 -5.69 -12.57
CA LEU A 119 -1.49 -5.20 -12.51
C LEU A 119 -1.33 -3.83 -13.15
N LEU A 120 -1.99 -3.56 -14.28
CA LEU A 120 -2.00 -2.22 -14.89
C LEU A 120 -2.57 -1.17 -13.94
N THR A 121 -3.73 -1.45 -13.34
CA THR A 121 -4.38 -0.56 -12.36
C THR A 121 -3.48 -0.34 -11.15
N PHE A 122 -2.86 -1.42 -10.66
CA PHE A 122 -1.94 -1.39 -9.52
C PHE A 122 -0.72 -0.50 -9.81
N HIS A 123 -0.08 -0.68 -10.96
CA HIS A 123 1.07 0.14 -11.39
C HIS A 123 0.71 1.62 -11.49
N ILE A 124 -0.40 1.97 -12.16
CA ILE A 124 -0.88 3.35 -12.27
C ILE A 124 -1.07 3.96 -10.87
N ALA A 125 -1.75 3.27 -9.96
CA ALA A 125 -2.01 3.76 -8.61
C ALA A 125 -0.73 3.94 -7.79
N MET A 126 0.18 2.94 -7.81
CA MET A 126 1.42 2.97 -7.05
C MET A 126 2.37 4.05 -7.55
N VAL A 127 2.63 4.08 -8.86
CA VAL A 127 3.60 5.01 -9.45
C VAL A 127 3.08 6.44 -9.38
N ALA A 128 1.80 6.68 -9.71
CA ALA A 128 1.24 8.03 -9.60
C ALA A 128 1.36 8.54 -8.16
N THR A 129 0.95 7.74 -7.18
CA THR A 129 0.95 8.15 -5.78
C THR A 129 2.37 8.41 -5.26
N PHE A 130 3.28 7.45 -5.39
CA PHE A 130 4.61 7.56 -4.77
C PHE A 130 5.61 8.45 -5.51
N THR A 131 5.27 8.92 -6.72
CA THR A 131 6.04 9.96 -7.42
C THR A 131 5.47 11.36 -7.23
N TYR A 132 4.26 11.47 -6.69
CA TYR A 132 3.62 12.74 -6.39
C TYR A 132 4.20 13.39 -5.13
N ALA A 133 4.25 14.73 -5.11
CA ALA A 133 5.00 15.49 -4.11
C ALA A 133 4.62 15.23 -2.64
N TYR A 134 3.38 14.81 -2.36
CA TYR A 134 2.92 14.51 -1.00
C TYR A 134 3.47 13.18 -0.46
N ASN A 135 3.70 12.21 -1.35
CA ASN A 135 4.06 10.84 -0.98
C ASN A 135 5.47 10.43 -1.48
N PHE A 136 6.19 11.34 -2.13
CA PHE A 136 7.55 11.09 -2.60
C PHE A 136 8.52 10.88 -1.42
N LEU A 137 9.18 9.72 -1.38
CA LEU A 137 9.97 9.18 -0.25
C LEU A 137 9.17 8.88 1.04
N ARG A 138 7.84 8.93 1.01
CA ARG A 138 7.05 8.63 2.21
C ARG A 138 7.19 7.16 2.59
N VAL A 139 7.28 6.86 3.88
CA VAL A 139 7.52 5.50 4.39
C VAL A 139 6.51 4.44 3.90
N ASP A 140 5.32 4.86 3.48
CA ASP A 140 4.29 4.04 2.87
C ASP A 140 4.79 3.21 1.67
N PHE A 141 5.69 3.72 0.83
CA PHE A 141 6.20 2.89 -0.28
C PHE A 141 7.08 1.75 0.25
N CYS A 142 7.82 1.95 1.35
CA CYS A 142 8.58 0.89 2.01
C CYS A 142 7.66 -0.19 2.60
N MET A 143 6.55 0.24 3.22
CA MET A 143 5.50 -0.64 3.70
C MET A 143 4.91 -1.49 2.56
N VAL A 144 4.57 -0.86 1.43
CA VAL A 144 4.11 -1.57 0.23
C VAL A 144 5.16 -2.56 -0.27
N TRP A 145 6.44 -2.20 -0.23
CA TRP A 145 7.54 -3.09 -0.59
C TRP A 145 7.52 -4.39 0.24
N MET A 146 7.39 -4.25 1.57
CA MET A 146 7.33 -5.38 2.49
C MET A 146 6.06 -6.23 2.29
N MET A 147 4.91 -5.59 2.05
CA MET A 147 3.66 -6.28 1.72
C MET A 147 3.80 -7.11 0.43
N LEU A 148 4.40 -6.55 -0.62
CA LEU A 148 4.60 -7.25 -1.90
C LEU A 148 5.60 -8.39 -1.78
N LEU A 149 6.68 -8.23 -1.00
CA LEU A 149 7.60 -9.32 -0.69
C LEU A 149 6.91 -10.44 0.11
N GLY A 150 6.08 -10.08 1.10
CA GLY A 150 5.24 -11.03 1.84
C GLY A 150 4.25 -11.76 0.94
N PHE A 151 3.61 -11.04 0.01
CA PHE A 151 2.75 -11.62 -1.02
C PHE A 151 3.50 -12.64 -1.87
N MET A 152 4.66 -12.25 -2.43
CA MET A 152 5.48 -13.14 -3.27
C MET A 152 5.94 -14.38 -2.50
N ALA A 153 6.35 -14.21 -1.24
CA ALA A 153 6.73 -15.30 -0.36
C ALA A 153 5.58 -16.31 -0.17
N LEU A 154 4.34 -15.82 0.00
CA LEU A 154 3.16 -16.65 0.14
C LEU A 154 2.74 -17.35 -1.15
N MET A 155 3.04 -16.80 -2.32
CA MET A 155 2.75 -17.46 -3.60
C MET A 155 3.65 -18.68 -3.87
N ASN A 156 4.68 -18.92 -3.07
CA ASN A 156 5.59 -20.05 -3.21
C ASN A 156 5.73 -20.83 -1.91
N GLU A 157 5.27 -22.09 -1.90
CA GLU A 157 5.16 -22.91 -0.68
C GLU A 157 6.47 -23.08 0.12
N LYS A 158 7.62 -23.03 -0.58
CA LYS A 158 8.95 -23.16 0.02
C LYS A 158 9.35 -21.92 0.82
N THR A 159 8.82 -20.76 0.47
CA THR A 159 9.21 -19.45 1.00
C THR A 159 8.13 -18.81 1.87
N GLU A 160 6.99 -19.48 2.10
CA GLU A 160 5.87 -18.93 2.88
C GLU A 160 6.29 -18.35 4.24
N TRP A 161 7.27 -18.98 4.90
CA TRP A 161 7.79 -18.52 6.20
C TRP A 161 8.43 -17.12 6.14
N LEU A 162 8.91 -16.66 4.97
CA LEU A 162 9.44 -15.30 4.79
C LEU A 162 8.36 -14.22 4.93
N SER A 163 7.07 -14.57 4.84
CA SER A 163 5.99 -13.61 5.11
C SER A 163 6.02 -13.04 6.52
N LEU A 164 6.55 -13.79 7.49
CA LEU A 164 6.71 -13.37 8.88
C LEU A 164 7.76 -12.27 9.07
N PRO A 165 9.02 -12.42 8.61
CA PRO A 165 10.00 -11.32 8.69
C PRO A 165 9.60 -10.13 7.83
N PHE A 166 8.96 -10.30 6.67
CA PHE A 166 8.47 -9.16 5.90
C PHE A 166 7.34 -8.41 6.62
N ALA A 167 6.43 -9.11 7.30
CA ALA A 167 5.44 -8.45 8.15
C ALA A 167 6.11 -7.65 9.28
N ALA A 168 7.08 -8.23 9.98
CA ALA A 168 7.82 -7.52 11.04
C ALA A 168 8.53 -6.26 10.51
N LEU A 169 9.24 -6.37 9.38
CA LEU A 169 9.91 -5.23 8.73
C LEU A 169 8.92 -4.15 8.29
N GLY A 170 7.74 -4.53 7.80
CA GLY A 170 6.69 -3.57 7.45
C GLY A 170 6.26 -2.72 8.64
N ILE A 171 6.14 -3.33 9.82
CA ILE A 171 5.77 -2.64 11.07
C ILE A 171 6.91 -1.76 11.59
N MET A 172 8.17 -2.21 11.42
CA MET A 172 9.37 -1.42 11.74
C MET A 172 9.47 -0.15 10.90
N PHE A 173 9.02 -0.19 9.65
CA PHE A 173 8.86 1.01 8.84
C PHE A 173 7.77 1.95 9.36
N HIS A 174 6.63 1.42 9.81
CA HIS A 174 5.58 2.23 10.43
C HIS A 174 4.51 1.32 11.07
N GLN A 175 4.11 1.58 12.32
CA GLN A 175 3.16 0.70 13.03
C GLN A 175 1.78 0.56 12.35
N GLY A 176 1.33 1.63 11.67
CA GLY A 176 0.12 1.62 10.82
C GLY A 176 0.13 0.60 9.67
N PHE A 177 1.28 -0.03 9.37
CA PHE A 177 1.34 -1.19 8.47
C PHE A 177 0.30 -2.26 8.83
N VAL A 178 0.08 -2.48 10.14
CA VAL A 178 -0.87 -3.47 10.67
C VAL A 178 -2.30 -3.24 10.18
N LEU A 179 -2.72 -1.99 10.04
CA LEU A 179 -4.08 -1.64 9.64
C LEU A 179 -4.20 -1.46 8.12
N MET A 180 -3.13 -1.00 7.46
CA MET A 180 -3.12 -0.66 6.03
C MET A 180 -2.83 -1.84 5.10
N TYR A 181 -1.74 -2.59 5.33
CA TYR A 181 -1.18 -3.51 4.34
C TYR A 181 -0.94 -4.93 4.87
N PHE A 182 -0.84 -5.09 6.19
CA PHE A 182 -0.61 -6.38 6.83
C PHE A 182 -1.75 -7.38 6.61
N ASN A 183 -2.97 -6.87 6.45
CA ASN A 183 -4.15 -7.66 6.10
C ASN A 183 -4.00 -8.45 4.79
N VAL A 184 -3.23 -7.98 3.80
CA VAL A 184 -2.94 -8.76 2.58
C VAL A 184 -2.22 -10.06 2.93
N ILE A 185 -1.22 -9.99 3.80
CA ILE A 185 -0.46 -11.16 4.27
C ILE A 185 -1.35 -12.07 5.12
N LEU A 186 -2.01 -11.50 6.13
CA LEU A 186 -2.84 -12.27 7.06
C LEU A 186 -4.01 -12.97 6.39
N VAL A 187 -4.72 -12.31 5.47
CA VAL A 187 -5.88 -12.90 4.78
C VAL A 187 -5.45 -14.07 3.91
N ILE A 188 -4.32 -13.98 3.20
CA ILE A 188 -3.80 -15.10 2.41
C ILE A 188 -3.36 -16.25 3.33
N GLN A 189 -2.69 -15.96 4.45
CA GLN A 189 -2.33 -17.00 5.43
C GLN A 189 -3.56 -17.65 6.06
N PHE A 190 -4.59 -16.87 6.41
CA PHE A 190 -5.87 -17.37 6.90
C PHE A 190 -6.55 -18.25 5.84
N TYR A 191 -6.55 -17.82 4.58
CA TYR A 191 -7.03 -18.61 3.46
C TYR A 191 -6.29 -19.96 3.35
N TYR A 192 -4.96 -19.98 3.51
CA TYR A 192 -4.17 -21.21 3.52
C TYR A 192 -4.44 -22.11 4.73
N MET A 193 -4.62 -21.52 5.92
CA MET A 193 -4.98 -22.26 7.13
C MET A 193 -6.31 -22.99 6.92
N MET A 194 -7.31 -22.29 6.37
CA MET A 194 -8.66 -22.83 6.14
C MET A 194 -8.72 -23.85 4.99
N THR A 195 -7.90 -23.65 3.95
CA THR A 195 -7.92 -24.50 2.75
C THR A 195 -7.03 -25.73 2.89
N ARG A 196 -5.79 -25.57 3.36
CA ARG A 196 -4.81 -26.67 3.44
C ARG A 196 -4.87 -27.44 4.75
N LYS A 197 -5.46 -26.87 5.81
CA LYS A 197 -5.71 -27.49 7.13
C LYS A 197 -4.48 -28.22 7.72
N ASN A 198 -3.28 -27.70 7.48
CA ASN A 198 -2.04 -28.28 7.99
C ASN A 198 -1.49 -27.47 9.18
N LYS A 199 -0.69 -28.13 10.03
CA LYS A 199 -0.09 -27.50 11.23
C LYS A 199 0.82 -26.33 10.86
N LYS A 200 1.60 -26.46 9.79
CA LYS A 200 2.53 -25.42 9.30
C LYS A 200 1.82 -24.08 9.08
N ASN A 201 0.74 -24.06 8.32
CA ASN A 201 0.04 -22.83 7.95
C ASN A 201 -0.74 -22.24 9.13
N THR A 202 -1.25 -23.10 10.01
CA THR A 202 -1.88 -22.69 11.26
C THR A 202 -0.87 -21.97 12.16
N ILE A 203 0.30 -22.58 12.39
CA ILE A 203 1.38 -21.98 13.18
C ILE A 203 1.86 -20.67 12.54
N LEU A 204 2.07 -20.65 11.23
CA LEU A 204 2.55 -19.46 10.53
C LEU A 204 1.56 -18.29 10.65
N PHE A 205 0.26 -18.54 10.51
CA PHE A 205 -0.79 -17.55 10.70
C PHE A 205 -0.76 -16.95 12.12
N PHE A 206 -0.78 -17.80 13.16
CA PHE A 206 -0.78 -17.31 14.54
C PHE A 206 0.53 -16.60 14.91
N LEU A 207 1.69 -17.10 14.47
CA LEU A 207 2.97 -16.42 14.72
C LEU A 207 3.02 -15.05 14.06
N THR A 208 2.56 -14.96 12.81
CA THR A 208 2.52 -13.69 12.06
C THR A 208 1.56 -12.71 12.75
N PHE A 209 0.37 -13.16 13.15
CA PHE A 209 -0.60 -12.36 13.88
C PHE A 209 -0.07 -11.86 15.24
N LEU A 210 0.59 -12.73 16.02
CA LEU A 210 1.14 -12.40 17.32
C LEU A 210 2.30 -11.41 17.21
N ILE A 211 3.20 -11.59 16.24
CA ILE A 211 4.27 -10.62 15.97
C ILE A 211 3.67 -9.28 15.53
N GLY A 212 2.68 -9.31 14.64
CA GLY A 212 2.01 -8.11 14.18
C GLY A 212 1.39 -7.31 15.32
N SER A 213 0.64 -7.99 16.18
CA SER A 213 -0.02 -7.39 17.34
C SER A 213 0.98 -6.93 18.40
N GLY A 214 1.99 -7.75 18.71
CA GLY A 214 3.00 -7.45 19.71
C GLY A 214 3.87 -6.25 19.34
N MET A 215 4.32 -6.18 18.08
CA MET A 215 5.11 -5.03 17.60
C MET A 215 4.26 -3.77 17.49
N PHE A 216 2.99 -3.87 17.07
CA PHE A 216 2.07 -2.73 17.09
C PHE A 216 1.90 -2.14 18.49
N LEU A 217 1.62 -2.99 19.48
CA LEU A 217 1.49 -2.56 20.87
C LEU A 217 2.80 -2.00 21.43
N TRP A 218 3.95 -2.58 21.05
CA TRP A 218 5.26 -2.05 21.41
C TRP A 218 5.43 -0.62 20.92
N PHE A 219 5.22 -0.38 19.63
CA PHE A 219 5.44 0.93 19.06
C PHE A 219 4.40 1.96 19.50
N GLU A 220 3.16 1.56 19.77
CA GLU A 220 2.13 2.48 20.26
C GLU A 220 2.37 2.90 21.72
N LEU A 221 2.84 1.98 22.57
CA LEU A 221 2.90 2.20 24.03
C LEU A 221 4.30 2.52 24.58
N PHE A 222 5.37 2.03 23.96
CA PHE A 222 6.72 2.04 24.55
C PHE A 222 7.77 2.75 23.68
N SER A 223 7.44 3.19 22.47
CA SER A 223 8.44 3.78 21.55
C SER A 223 9.00 5.14 21.97
N ARG A 224 8.46 5.80 23.00
CA ARG A 224 8.73 7.22 23.30
C ARG A 224 9.48 7.47 24.61
N THR A 225 10.04 6.43 25.24
CA THR A 225 10.57 6.52 26.62
C THR A 225 11.83 7.37 26.77
N ASN A 226 12.61 7.57 25.71
CA ASN A 226 13.90 8.27 25.76
C ASN A 226 13.90 9.64 25.05
N GLY A 227 12.71 10.15 24.69
CA GLY A 227 12.54 11.27 23.78
C GLY A 227 13.32 12.55 24.11
N ASN A 228 13.28 12.96 25.38
CA ASN A 228 13.91 14.22 25.82
C ASN A 228 15.44 14.22 25.66
N ASP A 229 16.08 13.07 25.87
CA ASP A 229 17.55 12.98 25.85
C ASP A 229 18.11 13.02 24.43
N ILE A 230 17.32 12.60 23.43
CA ILE A 230 17.72 12.50 22.03
C ILE A 230 17.22 13.65 21.16
N PHE A 231 16.29 14.47 21.68
CA PHE A 231 15.53 15.43 20.88
C PHE A 231 16.41 16.43 20.12
N GLU A 232 17.41 17.02 20.77
CA GLU A 232 18.29 18.02 20.15
C GLU A 232 19.12 17.44 19.00
N THR A 233 19.60 16.21 19.14
CA THR A 233 20.34 15.51 18.09
C THR A 233 19.44 15.24 16.89
N VAL A 234 18.25 14.65 17.13
CA VAL A 234 17.28 14.36 16.08
C VAL A 234 16.79 15.64 15.40
N LEU A 235 16.59 16.71 16.15
CA LEU A 235 16.20 18.03 15.63
C LEU A 235 17.26 18.61 14.68
N ARG A 236 18.54 18.54 15.07
CA ARG A 236 19.65 18.99 14.23
C ARG A 236 19.70 18.20 12.93
N ASP A 237 19.61 16.88 13.03
CA ASP A 237 19.66 15.99 11.89
C ASP A 237 18.49 16.24 10.94
N ALA A 238 17.27 16.39 11.49
CA ALA A 238 16.05 16.74 10.75
C ALA A 238 16.18 18.09 10.05
N THR A 239 16.81 19.08 10.68
CA THR A 239 17.07 20.39 10.09
C THR A 239 18.00 20.26 8.88
N ASN A 240 19.08 19.49 9.00
CA ASN A 240 20.08 19.36 7.94
C ASN A 240 19.55 18.64 6.69
N VAL A 241 18.75 17.59 6.88
CA VAL A 241 18.15 16.81 5.76
C VAL A 241 16.94 17.49 5.14
N SER A 242 16.40 18.55 5.75
CA SER A 242 15.22 19.27 5.27
C SER A 242 15.57 20.43 4.35
N TYR A 243 14.69 20.71 3.38
CA TYR A 243 14.88 21.84 2.47
C TYR A 243 14.93 23.16 3.23
N GLN A 244 16.03 23.90 3.11
CA GLN A 244 16.25 25.19 3.79
C GLN A 244 16.11 25.11 5.33
N GLY A 245 16.32 23.93 5.93
CA GLY A 245 16.14 23.75 7.37
C GLY A 245 14.69 23.64 7.83
N ILE A 246 13.72 23.60 6.92
CA ILE A 246 12.29 23.55 7.26
C ILE A 246 11.86 22.09 7.48
N TYR A 247 11.94 21.64 8.73
CA TYR A 247 11.51 20.30 9.16
C TYR A 247 10.04 20.28 9.62
N HIS A 248 9.49 19.08 9.85
CA HIS A 248 8.09 18.89 10.26
C HIS A 248 7.97 18.80 11.79
N THR A 249 7.60 19.90 12.43
CA THR A 249 7.58 20.05 13.90
C THR A 249 6.66 19.06 14.61
N THR A 250 5.39 18.93 14.18
CA THR A 250 4.42 18.03 14.83
C THR A 250 4.81 16.56 14.70
N LEU A 251 5.59 16.21 13.67
CA LEU A 251 6.10 14.84 13.52
C LEU A 251 7.13 14.54 14.59
N LEU A 252 8.12 15.41 14.80
CA LEU A 252 9.12 15.22 15.85
C LEU A 252 8.50 15.28 17.24
N TYR A 253 7.59 16.21 17.49
CA TYR A 253 6.92 16.31 18.79
C TYR A 253 6.08 15.08 19.12
N HIS A 254 5.37 14.52 18.14
CA HIS A 254 4.61 13.30 18.36
C HIS A 254 5.50 12.06 18.47
N GLU A 255 6.43 11.86 17.54
CA GLU A 255 7.20 10.62 17.43
C GLU A 255 8.36 10.54 18.44
N VAL A 256 8.98 11.68 18.77
CA VAL A 256 10.10 11.74 19.73
C VAL A 256 9.61 12.07 21.13
N LEU A 257 8.79 13.12 21.29
CA LEU A 257 8.38 13.61 22.61
C LEU A 257 7.03 13.06 23.11
N GLY A 258 6.24 12.40 22.26
CA GLY A 258 4.93 11.87 22.62
C GLY A 258 3.87 12.94 22.93
N ILE A 259 4.05 14.16 22.41
CA ILE A 259 3.09 15.24 22.58
C ILE A 259 1.85 14.97 21.72
N ASP A 260 0.68 15.10 22.33
CA ASP A 260 -0.60 14.99 21.61
C ASP A 260 -0.80 16.20 20.69
N VAL A 261 -1.08 15.92 19.42
CA VAL A 261 -1.31 16.90 18.35
C VAL A 261 -2.72 16.83 17.79
N SER A 262 -3.61 16.03 18.39
CA SER A 262 -4.99 15.79 17.93
C SER A 262 -5.83 17.06 17.76
N GLY A 263 -5.62 18.06 18.63
CA GLY A 263 -6.31 19.35 18.55
C GLY A 263 -5.98 20.18 17.30
N ALA A 264 -4.85 19.91 16.63
CA ALA A 264 -4.48 20.59 15.39
C ALA A 264 -5.12 19.95 14.14
N GLU A 265 -5.80 18.81 14.29
CA GLU A 265 -6.29 18.00 13.17
C GLU A 265 -7.81 18.12 12.92
N THR A 266 -8.55 18.85 13.75
CA THR A 266 -10.03 18.85 13.74
C THR A 266 -10.63 19.30 12.39
N ASP A 267 -10.06 20.32 11.76
CA ASP A 267 -10.51 20.79 10.44
C ASP A 267 -10.26 19.74 9.34
N PHE A 268 -9.13 19.01 9.46
CA PHE A 268 -8.79 17.93 8.55
C PHE A 268 -9.70 16.73 8.72
N VAL A 269 -10.15 16.43 9.95
CA VAL A 269 -11.13 15.37 10.22
C VAL A 269 -12.43 15.65 9.46
N TYR A 270 -13.01 16.85 9.59
CA TYR A 270 -14.24 17.19 8.87
C TYR A 270 -14.06 17.10 7.35
N MET A 271 -12.96 17.69 6.85
CA MET A 271 -12.60 17.62 5.43
C MET A 271 -12.56 16.17 4.94
N ASN A 272 -11.88 15.28 5.68
CA ASN A 272 -11.73 13.87 5.33
C ASN A 272 -13.08 13.12 5.27
N HIS A 273 -13.99 13.36 6.22
CA HIS A 273 -15.32 12.76 6.20
C HIS A 273 -16.12 13.18 4.95
N VAL A 274 -16.11 14.46 4.62
CA VAL A 274 -16.76 14.99 3.41
C VAL A 274 -16.15 14.35 2.15
N GLN A 275 -14.83 14.32 2.06
CA GLN A 275 -14.14 13.71 0.93
C GLN A 275 -14.43 12.22 0.79
N LEU A 276 -14.53 11.49 1.90
CA LEU A 276 -14.89 10.07 1.87
C LEU A 276 -16.27 9.85 1.27
N VAL A 277 -17.27 10.65 1.67
CA VAL A 277 -18.62 10.55 1.10
C VAL A 277 -18.59 10.82 -0.41
N LEU A 278 -17.92 11.89 -0.85
CA LEU A 278 -17.79 12.21 -2.27
C LEU A 278 -17.08 11.09 -3.05
N TYR A 279 -15.99 10.57 -2.51
CA TYR A 279 -15.23 9.49 -3.11
C TYR A 279 -16.05 8.19 -3.23
N LEU A 280 -16.80 7.82 -2.18
CA LEU A 280 -17.69 6.67 -2.20
C LEU A 280 -18.82 6.82 -3.22
N LEU A 281 -19.34 8.03 -3.43
CA LEU A 281 -20.33 8.30 -4.48
C LEU A 281 -19.74 8.13 -5.88
N ILE A 282 -18.51 8.62 -6.12
CA ILE A 282 -17.79 8.46 -7.38
C ILE A 282 -17.51 6.99 -7.68
N LEU A 283 -17.08 6.22 -6.66
CA LEU A 283 -16.78 4.79 -6.80
C LEU A 283 -17.96 3.85 -6.60
N LEU A 284 -19.17 4.36 -6.34
CA LEU A 284 -20.36 3.55 -6.06
C LEU A 284 -20.59 2.44 -7.10
N PRO A 285 -20.46 2.69 -8.43
CA PRO A 285 -20.60 1.62 -9.42
C PRO A 285 -19.60 0.47 -9.22
N ALA A 286 -18.33 0.79 -8.94
CA ALA A 286 -17.27 -0.19 -8.73
C ALA A 286 -17.49 -0.98 -7.42
N ILE A 287 -17.86 -0.27 -6.34
CA ILE A 287 -18.18 -0.86 -5.04
C ILE A 287 -19.35 -1.85 -5.17
N VAL A 288 -20.41 -1.47 -5.88
CA VAL A 288 -21.59 -2.34 -6.08
C VAL A 288 -21.23 -3.61 -6.87
N VAL A 289 -20.40 -3.49 -7.91
CA VAL A 289 -19.93 -4.66 -8.68
C VAL A 289 -19.13 -5.60 -7.78
N LEU A 290 -18.17 -5.07 -7.03
CA LEU A 290 -17.30 -5.84 -6.14
C LEU A 290 -18.09 -6.50 -5.00
N ALA A 291 -18.96 -5.75 -4.33
CA ALA A 291 -19.80 -6.26 -3.24
C ALA A 291 -20.74 -7.38 -3.73
N ARG A 292 -21.37 -7.22 -4.90
CA ARG A 292 -22.21 -8.26 -5.49
C ARG A 292 -21.42 -9.52 -5.85
N ALA A 293 -20.19 -9.37 -6.34
CA ALA A 293 -19.31 -10.51 -6.62
C ALA A 293 -19.02 -11.28 -5.32
N PHE A 294 -18.57 -10.61 -4.25
CA PHE A 294 -18.30 -11.27 -2.97
C PHE A 294 -19.54 -11.91 -2.35
N VAL A 295 -20.71 -11.26 -2.40
CA VAL A 295 -21.96 -11.84 -1.92
C VAL A 295 -22.29 -13.14 -2.66
N ARG A 296 -22.07 -13.21 -3.98
CA ARG A 296 -22.29 -14.45 -4.75
C ARG A 296 -21.28 -15.54 -4.38
N ILE A 297 -20.00 -15.19 -4.25
CA ILE A 297 -18.94 -16.12 -3.81
C ILE A 297 -19.32 -16.74 -2.46
N ILE A 298 -19.68 -15.92 -1.48
CA ILE A 298 -20.04 -16.38 -0.13
C ILE A 298 -21.32 -17.23 -0.16
N LYS A 299 -22.32 -16.88 -0.98
CA LYS A 299 -23.55 -17.67 -1.12
C LYS A 299 -23.33 -19.03 -1.77
N LYS A 300 -22.38 -19.14 -2.70
CA LYS A 300 -22.01 -20.39 -3.39
C LYS A 300 -21.13 -21.31 -2.54
N ALA A 301 -20.54 -20.83 -1.45
CA ALA A 301 -19.70 -21.65 -0.58
C ALA A 301 -20.53 -22.69 0.18
N ASP A 302 -20.08 -23.94 0.17
CA ASP A 302 -20.83 -25.11 0.64
C ASP A 302 -21.05 -25.11 2.16
N ASP A 303 -19.99 -24.79 2.94
CA ASP A 303 -19.98 -24.90 4.40
C ASP A 303 -19.64 -23.58 5.11
N LEU A 304 -19.82 -23.55 6.44
CA LEU A 304 -19.58 -22.37 7.28
C LEU A 304 -18.11 -21.92 7.27
N PHE A 305 -17.16 -22.86 7.27
CA PHE A 305 -15.73 -22.55 7.24
C PHE A 305 -15.33 -21.97 5.88
N ALA A 306 -15.87 -22.49 4.78
CA ALA A 306 -15.71 -21.93 3.45
C ALA A 306 -16.31 -20.52 3.35
N LYS A 307 -17.49 -20.29 3.95
CA LYS A 307 -18.08 -18.95 4.05
C LYS A 307 -17.21 -17.98 4.84
N LEU A 308 -16.66 -18.41 5.98
CA LEU A 308 -15.76 -17.59 6.81
C LEU A 308 -14.47 -17.23 6.05
N LYS A 309 -13.91 -18.18 5.30
CA LYS A 309 -12.75 -17.96 4.42
C LYS A 309 -13.03 -16.83 3.43
N TYR A 310 -14.16 -16.88 2.71
CA TYR A 310 -14.50 -15.84 1.74
C TYR A 310 -14.97 -14.52 2.37
N LEU A 311 -15.55 -14.58 3.57
CA LEU A 311 -15.86 -13.39 4.34
C LEU A 311 -14.57 -12.63 4.69
N ALA A 312 -13.55 -13.32 5.21
CA ALA A 312 -12.25 -12.72 5.50
C ALA A 312 -11.61 -12.07 4.26
N VAL A 313 -11.70 -12.73 3.10
CA VAL A 313 -11.27 -12.18 1.80
C VAL A 313 -12.04 -10.90 1.44
N ALA A 314 -13.34 -10.85 1.67
CA ALA A 314 -14.18 -9.70 1.32
C ALA A 314 -13.97 -8.49 2.24
N VAL A 315 -13.79 -8.73 3.55
CA VAL A 315 -13.80 -7.68 4.59
C VAL A 315 -12.43 -7.38 5.19
N GLY A 316 -11.36 -8.02 4.72
CA GLY A 316 -10.01 -7.81 5.28
C GLY A 316 -9.49 -6.38 5.17
N SER A 317 -9.98 -5.58 4.21
CA SER A 317 -9.69 -4.14 4.13
C SER A 317 -10.27 -3.32 5.27
N LEU A 318 -11.30 -3.81 5.97
CA LEU A 318 -11.95 -3.09 7.08
C LEU A 318 -11.06 -2.93 8.31
N THR A 319 -9.88 -3.56 8.33
CA THR A 319 -8.84 -3.28 9.34
C THR A 319 -8.40 -1.83 9.35
N ILE A 320 -8.65 -1.06 8.28
CA ILE A 320 -8.33 0.37 8.20
C ILE A 320 -9.32 1.26 8.97
N LEU A 321 -10.50 0.75 9.34
CA LEU A 321 -11.56 1.56 9.96
C LEU A 321 -11.13 2.28 11.24
N PRO A 322 -10.35 1.68 12.15
CA PRO A 322 -9.85 2.39 13.33
C PRO A 322 -9.03 3.64 12.96
N ASP A 323 -8.16 3.54 11.95
CA ASP A 323 -7.40 4.71 11.46
C ASP A 323 -8.36 5.76 10.87
N MET A 324 -9.33 5.35 10.03
CA MET A 324 -10.35 6.25 9.46
C MET A 324 -11.17 7.01 10.51
N LEU A 325 -11.42 6.41 11.66
CA LEU A 325 -12.20 7.02 12.73
C LEU A 325 -11.36 7.93 13.64
N LEU A 326 -10.06 7.65 13.80
CA LEU A 326 -9.23 8.27 14.84
C LEU A 326 -8.23 9.28 14.31
N LYS A 327 -7.89 9.26 13.02
CA LYS A 327 -6.80 10.05 12.45
C LYS A 327 -7.25 10.78 11.18
N VAL A 328 -6.32 11.52 10.61
CA VAL A 328 -6.44 12.16 9.29
C VAL A 328 -5.33 11.60 8.39
N ASP A 329 -5.64 11.29 7.13
CA ASP A 329 -4.73 10.75 6.08
C ASP A 329 -5.53 9.89 5.06
N TYR A 330 -6.74 10.32 4.71
CA TYR A 330 -7.68 9.48 3.98
C TYR A 330 -7.17 9.06 2.59
N GLY A 331 -6.34 9.88 1.90
CA GLY A 331 -5.75 9.49 0.63
C GLY A 331 -4.89 8.23 0.72
N ARG A 332 -4.06 8.14 1.76
CA ARG A 332 -3.20 6.98 2.01
C ARG A 332 -4.00 5.74 2.34
N TRP A 333 -5.08 5.87 3.09
CA TRP A 333 -5.90 4.75 3.52
C TRP A 333 -6.77 4.20 2.41
N ILE A 334 -7.29 5.08 1.56
CA ILE A 334 -8.00 4.67 0.35
C ILE A 334 -7.04 3.92 -0.59
N LEU A 335 -5.80 4.40 -0.77
CA LEU A 335 -4.78 3.64 -1.51
C LEU A 335 -4.60 2.23 -0.92
N ALA A 336 -4.53 2.10 0.40
CA ALA A 336 -4.40 0.81 1.07
C ALA A 336 -5.59 -0.13 0.80
N VAL A 337 -6.83 0.39 0.86
CA VAL A 337 -8.05 -0.38 0.52
C VAL A 337 -8.05 -0.84 -0.93
N VAL A 338 -7.72 0.05 -1.88
CA VAL A 338 -7.63 -0.29 -3.31
C VAL A 338 -6.56 -1.35 -3.54
N THR A 339 -5.38 -1.16 -2.92
CA THR A 339 -4.26 -2.11 -2.97
C THR A 339 -4.65 -3.49 -2.48
N TYR A 340 -5.35 -3.56 -1.35
CA TYR A 340 -5.83 -4.80 -0.77
C TYR A 340 -6.68 -5.58 -1.78
N TYR A 341 -7.70 -4.95 -2.37
CA TYR A 341 -8.60 -5.66 -3.29
C TYR A 341 -7.91 -6.09 -4.59
N LEU A 342 -7.03 -5.25 -5.14
CA LEU A 342 -6.24 -5.61 -6.33
C LEU A 342 -5.38 -6.85 -6.04
N LEU A 343 -4.64 -6.87 -4.93
CA LEU A 343 -3.73 -7.96 -4.61
C LEU A 343 -4.46 -9.22 -4.14
N ILE A 344 -5.51 -9.11 -3.33
CA ILE A 344 -6.24 -10.29 -2.86
C ILE A 344 -6.95 -11.01 -4.01
N ILE A 345 -7.58 -10.28 -4.93
CA ILE A 345 -8.17 -10.92 -6.11
C ILE A 345 -7.08 -11.56 -6.97
N LEU A 346 -5.94 -10.87 -7.15
CA LEU A 346 -4.78 -11.42 -7.86
C LEU A 346 -4.26 -12.71 -7.21
N ALA A 347 -4.11 -12.75 -5.89
CA ALA A 347 -3.72 -13.96 -5.15
C ALA A 347 -4.71 -15.10 -5.40
N MET A 348 -6.01 -14.85 -5.31
CA MET A 348 -7.03 -15.89 -5.52
C MET A 348 -7.01 -16.45 -6.95
N LEU A 349 -6.70 -15.61 -7.95
CA LEU A 349 -6.53 -16.04 -9.35
C LEU A 349 -5.26 -16.89 -9.55
N ILE A 350 -4.14 -16.51 -8.94
CA ILE A 350 -2.89 -17.30 -8.97
C ILE A 350 -3.12 -18.66 -8.28
N LEU A 351 -3.85 -18.66 -7.16
CA LEU A 351 -4.17 -19.84 -6.37
C LEU A 351 -5.30 -20.69 -6.93
N ARG A 352 -5.90 -20.29 -8.07
CA ARG A 352 -6.98 -21.01 -8.75
C ARG A 352 -8.19 -21.27 -7.86
N ASP A 353 -8.54 -20.32 -6.99
CA ASP A 353 -9.77 -20.48 -6.20
C ASP A 353 -10.96 -20.60 -7.18
N PRO A 354 -11.73 -21.72 -7.15
CA PRO A 354 -12.75 -21.97 -8.17
C PRO A 354 -13.84 -20.91 -8.20
N LEU A 355 -14.32 -20.48 -7.03
CA LEU A 355 -15.43 -19.52 -6.94
C LEU A 355 -14.98 -18.12 -7.34
N VAL A 356 -13.79 -17.69 -6.91
CA VAL A 356 -13.25 -16.39 -7.31
C VAL A 356 -12.94 -16.35 -8.81
N THR A 357 -12.36 -17.43 -9.35
CA THR A 357 -12.04 -17.53 -10.79
C THR A 357 -13.30 -17.49 -11.65
N GLU A 358 -14.35 -18.23 -11.26
CA GLU A 358 -15.64 -18.22 -11.95
C GLU A 358 -16.30 -16.84 -11.91
N GLU A 359 -16.44 -16.25 -10.72
CA GLU A 359 -17.10 -14.94 -10.58
C GLU A 359 -16.30 -13.81 -11.24
N THR A 360 -14.97 -13.89 -11.25
CA THR A 360 -14.14 -12.92 -12.00
C THR A 360 -14.43 -12.97 -13.50
N LYS A 361 -14.60 -14.16 -14.09
CA LYS A 361 -14.99 -14.30 -15.50
C LYS A 361 -16.37 -13.68 -15.75
N VAL A 362 -17.34 -13.96 -14.88
CA VAL A 362 -18.70 -13.40 -14.97
C VAL A 362 -18.67 -11.87 -14.89
N VAL A 363 -17.86 -11.29 -14.01
CA VAL A 363 -17.70 -9.83 -13.88
C VAL A 363 -17.07 -9.25 -15.14
N VAL A 364 -15.96 -9.83 -15.63
CA VAL A 364 -15.27 -9.35 -16.84
C VAL A 364 -16.18 -9.41 -18.07
N ASP A 365 -16.91 -10.50 -18.26
CA ASP A 365 -17.82 -10.64 -19.40
C ASP A 365 -19.00 -9.67 -19.33
N ARG A 366 -19.48 -9.35 -18.12
CA ARG A 366 -20.52 -8.34 -17.92
C ARG A 366 -19.99 -6.94 -18.20
N VAL A 367 -18.80 -6.60 -17.72
CA VAL A 367 -18.19 -5.28 -17.94
C VAL A 367 -17.93 -5.07 -19.43
N LYS A 368 -17.43 -6.07 -20.16
CA LYS A 368 -17.21 -5.99 -21.61
C LYS A 368 -18.47 -5.78 -22.44
N LYS A 369 -19.62 -6.25 -21.96
CA LYS A 369 -20.92 -6.09 -22.65
C LYS A 369 -21.48 -4.67 -22.57
N HIS A 370 -20.94 -3.81 -21.71
CA HIS A 370 -21.37 -2.42 -21.57
C HIS A 370 -20.24 -1.46 -21.96
N PRO A 371 -20.50 -0.39 -22.72
CA PRO A 371 -19.49 0.65 -23.03
C PRO A 371 -18.96 1.37 -21.79
N ALA A 372 -19.60 1.17 -20.63
CA ALA A 372 -19.19 1.65 -19.32
C ALA A 372 -17.86 1.05 -18.80
N TRP A 373 -17.23 0.09 -19.49
CA TRP A 373 -15.89 -0.39 -19.10
C TRP A 373 -14.85 0.76 -19.11
N LEU A 374 -15.00 1.71 -20.03
CA LEU A 374 -14.19 2.94 -20.06
C LEU A 374 -14.43 3.78 -18.81
N VAL A 375 -15.65 3.82 -18.28
CA VAL A 375 -15.96 4.55 -17.04
C VAL A 375 -15.16 3.98 -15.87
N TYR A 376 -15.05 2.66 -15.73
CA TYR A 376 -14.25 2.06 -14.64
C TYR A 376 -12.75 2.36 -14.75
N PHE A 377 -12.20 2.31 -15.97
CA PHE A 377 -10.80 2.67 -16.20
C PHE A 377 -10.55 4.18 -16.00
N THR A 378 -11.45 5.03 -16.49
CA THR A 378 -11.41 6.48 -16.29
C THR A 378 -11.53 6.83 -14.82
N LEU A 379 -12.37 6.14 -14.04
CA LEU A 379 -12.49 6.36 -12.59
C LEU A 379 -11.14 6.14 -11.90
N VAL A 380 -10.43 5.05 -12.20
CA VAL A 380 -9.10 4.77 -11.63
C VAL A 380 -8.09 5.87 -11.99
N VAL A 381 -8.06 6.30 -13.25
CA VAL A 381 -7.10 7.32 -13.72
C VAL A 381 -7.42 8.69 -13.14
N LEU A 382 -8.70 9.04 -12.96
CA LEU A 382 -9.11 10.34 -12.43
C LEU A 382 -8.93 10.48 -10.92
N THR A 383 -8.89 9.37 -10.18
CA THR A 383 -8.72 9.37 -8.71
C THR A 383 -7.28 9.18 -8.26
N VAL A 384 -6.32 9.23 -9.18
CA VAL A 384 -4.88 9.19 -8.86
C VAL A 384 -4.18 10.46 -9.35
N PRO A 385 -3.10 10.91 -8.70
CA PRO A 385 -2.46 10.33 -7.51
C PRO A 385 -3.31 10.48 -6.24
N TYR A 386 -3.27 9.46 -5.38
CA TYR A 386 -3.75 9.64 -4.01
C TYR A 386 -2.78 10.58 -3.28
N MET A 387 -3.31 11.52 -2.49
CA MET A 387 -2.50 12.50 -1.77
C MET A 387 -2.19 12.00 -0.35
N ASP A 388 -2.03 12.90 0.62
CA ASP A 388 -1.81 12.57 2.02
C ASP A 388 -3.12 12.63 2.82
N VAL A 389 -3.46 13.82 3.30
CA VAL A 389 -4.66 14.13 4.06
C VAL A 389 -5.85 14.16 3.12
N ASP A 390 -5.74 14.87 2.00
CA ASP A 390 -6.74 14.82 0.95
C ASP A 390 -6.75 13.46 0.24
N ILE A 391 -7.91 13.02 -0.25
CA ILE A 391 -8.01 11.75 -1.00
C ILE A 391 -7.28 11.87 -2.34
N ASP A 392 -7.77 12.75 -3.21
CA ASP A 392 -7.21 13.02 -4.53
C ASP A 392 -7.62 14.42 -5.02
N MET A 393 -7.04 14.87 -6.13
CA MET A 393 -7.27 16.21 -6.67
C MET A 393 -8.71 16.42 -7.18
N LEU A 394 -9.36 15.37 -7.67
CA LEU A 394 -10.75 15.43 -8.16
C LEU A 394 -11.71 15.67 -6.98
N VAL A 395 -11.61 14.85 -5.94
CA VAL A 395 -12.45 14.95 -4.75
C VAL A 395 -12.23 16.28 -4.03
N LYS A 396 -10.97 16.69 -3.87
CA LYS A 396 -10.63 18.02 -3.31
C LYS A 396 -11.24 19.15 -4.14
N GLY A 397 -11.19 19.05 -5.48
CA GLY A 397 -11.80 20.01 -6.39
C GLY A 397 -13.32 20.08 -6.26
N LEU A 398 -13.98 18.93 -6.19
CA LEU A 398 -15.43 18.82 -6.01
C LEU A 398 -15.88 19.39 -4.66
N GLN A 399 -15.18 19.08 -3.58
CA GLN A 399 -15.45 19.65 -2.26
C GLN A 399 -15.37 21.18 -2.32
N ARG A 400 -14.26 21.74 -2.84
CA ARG A 400 -14.09 23.19 -2.97
C ARG A 400 -15.17 23.84 -3.82
N PHE A 401 -15.57 23.19 -4.91
CA PHE A 401 -16.66 23.66 -5.75
C PHE A 401 -17.98 23.71 -4.97
N MET A 402 -18.33 22.65 -4.25
CA MET A 402 -19.56 22.59 -3.43
C MET A 402 -19.56 23.62 -2.30
N GLN A 403 -18.41 23.86 -1.66
CA GLN A 403 -18.24 24.93 -0.66
C GLN A 403 -18.46 26.32 -1.30
N SER A 404 -17.87 26.58 -2.48
CA SER A 404 -18.07 27.85 -3.20
C SER A 404 -19.52 28.13 -3.60
N LYS A 405 -20.38 27.10 -3.62
CA LYS A 405 -21.81 27.19 -3.94
C LYS A 405 -22.71 27.18 -2.70
N GLY A 406 -22.14 27.14 -1.50
CA GLY A 406 -22.90 27.05 -0.24
C GLY A 406 -23.66 25.73 -0.07
N ILE A 407 -23.25 24.68 -0.78
CA ILE A 407 -23.85 23.34 -0.67
C ILE A 407 -23.26 22.60 0.54
N LEU A 408 -21.99 22.85 0.85
CA LEU A 408 -21.30 22.37 2.06
C LEU A 408 -20.94 23.58 2.91
N PHE A 409 -21.27 23.53 4.20
CA PHE A 409 -20.88 24.55 5.18
C PHE A 409 -19.61 24.11 5.91
N TYR A 410 -18.81 25.08 6.36
CA TYR A 410 -17.71 24.84 7.29
C TYR A 410 -18.25 24.56 8.69
#